data_AF-A0A925TIH4-F1
#
_entry.id   AF-A0A925TIH4-F1
#
_cell.length_a   1.000
_cell.length_b   1.000
_cell.length_c   1.000
_cell.angle_alpha   90.00
_cell.angle_beta   90.00
_cell.angle_gamma   90.00
#
_symmetry.space_group_name_H-M   'P 1'
#
loop_
_entity.id
_entity.type
_entity.pdbx_description
1 polymer ?
#
loop_
_entity_poly.entity_id
_entity_poly.type
_entity_poly.pdbx_seq_one_letter_code
_entity_poly.pdbx_strand_id
1 'polypeptide(L)'
;AALAKEWRVELPNKETVRQRTLAEKPLGTEGYLKDQARFTKEFAHRYFTATAGALRRHDADHLVLGCRFAQPPGDAVLAACVYPQVDVVSWHCHGPDFAEQAEVYAEGAGMPLMLTAFGLSNERFRTASFEVKSGPTRLERMLRDGRKALTAACGHPAVVGYEWARWADEADEVPPFGAGLVHVDDREAVEHTELVAQINARAEGVRRRSRETGV
;
A
#
# COMPACT_ATOMS: atom_id res chain seq x y z
N ALA A 1 23.87 -30.53 10.48
CA ALA A 1 25.13 -30.11 11.12
C ALA A 1 25.57 -28.71 10.67
N ALA A 2 25.83 -28.46 9.38
CA ALA A 2 26.27 -27.14 8.90
C ALA A 2 25.27 -26.00 9.19
N LEU A 3 23.99 -26.16 8.82
CA LEU A 3 22.93 -25.18 9.08
C LEU A 3 22.80 -24.82 10.57
N ALA A 4 22.81 -25.82 11.46
CA ALA A 4 22.74 -25.64 12.90
C ALA A 4 23.89 -24.78 13.44
N LYS A 5 25.10 -24.99 12.91
CA LYS A 5 26.30 -24.22 13.24
C LYS A 5 26.19 -22.78 12.75
N GLU A 6 25.81 -22.57 11.50
CA GLU A 6 25.69 -21.23 10.89
C GLU A 6 24.59 -20.41 11.57
N TRP A 7 23.44 -21.03 11.82
CA TRP A 7 22.32 -20.39 12.50
C TRP A 7 22.55 -20.28 14.01
N ARG A 8 23.56 -20.94 14.59
CA ARG A 8 23.80 -20.98 16.05
C ARG A 8 22.55 -21.45 16.83
N VAL A 9 21.88 -22.48 16.30
CA VAL A 9 20.68 -23.09 16.90
C VAL A 9 20.86 -24.59 16.96
N GLU A 10 20.41 -25.21 18.04
CA GLU A 10 20.33 -26.67 18.13
C GLU A 10 19.21 -27.18 17.20
N LEU A 11 19.62 -27.84 16.11
CA LEU A 11 18.74 -28.43 15.12
C LEU A 11 19.09 -29.93 14.97
N PRO A 12 18.62 -30.79 15.89
CA PRO A 12 18.93 -32.23 15.85
C PRO A 12 18.42 -32.89 14.57
N ASN A 13 17.35 -32.37 13.97
CA ASN A 13 16.84 -32.76 12.66
C ASN A 13 16.00 -31.63 12.03
N LYS A 14 15.52 -31.83 10.79
CA LYS A 14 14.69 -30.85 10.07
C LYS A 14 13.33 -30.62 10.74
N GLU A 15 12.84 -31.59 11.51
CA GLU A 15 11.54 -31.50 12.17
C GLU A 15 11.53 -30.42 13.25
N THR A 16 12.65 -30.18 13.92
CA THR A 16 12.78 -29.08 14.88
C THR A 16 12.46 -27.71 14.26
N VAL A 17 12.87 -27.47 13.01
CA VAL A 17 12.52 -26.23 12.29
C VAL A 17 11.03 -26.20 11.98
N ARG A 18 10.46 -27.31 11.47
CA ARG A 18 9.02 -27.39 11.15
C ARG A 18 8.14 -27.16 12.37
N GLN A 19 8.47 -27.79 13.49
CA GLN A 19 7.74 -27.63 14.75
C GLN A 19 7.82 -26.19 15.27
N ARG A 20 8.97 -25.52 15.12
CA ARG A 20 9.08 -24.09 15.43
C ARG A 20 8.21 -23.23 14.53
N THR A 21 8.18 -23.50 13.23
CA THR A 21 7.30 -22.82 12.28
C THR A 21 5.83 -23.02 12.62
N LEU A 22 5.40 -24.26 12.89
CA LEU A 22 4.03 -24.58 13.29
C LEU A 22 3.62 -23.91 14.61
N ALA A 23 4.57 -23.76 15.54
CA ALA A 23 4.36 -23.07 16.80
C ALA A 23 4.57 -21.54 16.71
N GLU A 24 4.78 -20.99 15.49
CA GLU A 24 5.06 -19.58 15.24
C GLU A 24 6.22 -19.01 16.09
N LYS A 25 7.22 -19.84 16.39
CA LYS A 25 8.40 -19.45 17.17
C LYS A 25 9.51 -18.96 16.25
N PRO A 26 9.77 -17.64 16.18
CA PRO A 26 10.76 -17.11 15.26
C PRO A 26 12.19 -17.52 15.64
N LEU A 27 13.06 -17.57 14.64
CA LEU A 27 14.51 -17.59 14.82
C LEU A 27 15.04 -16.18 14.55
N GLY A 28 15.79 -15.63 15.50
CA GLY A 28 16.35 -14.28 15.41
C GLY A 28 17.87 -14.25 15.30
N THR A 29 18.51 -15.39 15.03
CA THR A 29 19.96 -15.46 14.98
C THR A 29 20.50 -14.82 13.70
N GLU A 30 21.68 -14.23 13.76
CA GLU A 30 22.29 -13.54 12.62
C GLU A 30 22.42 -14.43 11.38
N GLY A 31 22.82 -15.70 11.55
CA GLY A 31 22.92 -16.66 10.46
C GLY A 31 21.57 -16.98 9.81
N TYR A 32 20.53 -17.16 10.63
CA TYR A 32 19.17 -17.35 10.13
C TYR A 32 18.68 -16.11 9.36
N LEU A 33 18.86 -14.91 9.91
CA LEU A 33 18.39 -13.68 9.27
C LEU A 33 19.09 -13.42 7.92
N LYS A 34 20.37 -13.80 7.78
CA LYS A 34 21.07 -13.75 6.49
C LYS A 34 20.45 -14.68 5.45
N ASP A 35 20.15 -15.92 5.83
CA ASP A 35 19.51 -16.88 4.92
C ASP A 35 18.05 -16.53 4.65
N GLN A 36 17.33 -15.99 5.65
CA GLN A 36 15.98 -15.46 5.48
C GLN A 36 15.98 -14.32 4.46
N ALA A 37 16.93 -13.38 4.53
CA ALA A 37 17.03 -12.29 3.54
C ALA A 37 17.30 -12.83 2.12
N ARG A 38 18.19 -13.82 1.98
CA ARG A 38 18.45 -14.50 0.70
C ARG A 38 17.21 -15.22 0.16
N PHE A 39 16.50 -15.93 1.04
CA PHE A 39 15.27 -16.60 0.70
C PHE A 39 14.18 -15.61 0.25
N THR A 40 13.99 -14.51 0.99
CA THR A 40 13.04 -13.44 0.63
C THR A 40 13.36 -12.86 -0.76
N LYS A 41 14.64 -12.61 -1.06
CA LYS A 41 15.07 -12.13 -2.38
C LYS A 41 14.70 -13.12 -3.49
N GLU A 42 15.00 -14.41 -3.31
CA GLU A 42 14.67 -15.44 -4.29
C GLU A 42 13.15 -15.62 -4.45
N PHE A 43 12.42 -15.61 -3.34
CA PHE A 43 10.96 -15.67 -3.33
C PHE A 43 10.35 -14.52 -4.14
N ALA A 44 10.75 -13.29 -3.85
CA ALA A 44 10.23 -12.10 -4.53
C ALA A 44 10.58 -12.13 -6.03
N HIS A 45 11.83 -12.44 -6.38
CA HIS A 45 12.26 -12.55 -7.77
C HIS A 45 11.43 -13.58 -8.54
N ARG A 46 11.18 -14.76 -7.97
CA ARG A 46 10.36 -15.80 -8.60
C ARG A 46 8.90 -15.37 -8.72
N TYR A 47 8.32 -14.78 -7.69
CA TYR A 47 6.95 -14.29 -7.71
C TYR A 47 6.75 -13.32 -8.88
N PHE A 48 7.52 -12.23 -8.92
CA PHE A 48 7.38 -11.20 -9.94
C PHE A 48 7.72 -11.70 -11.34
N THR A 49 8.75 -12.54 -11.50
CA THR A 49 9.09 -13.11 -12.80
C THR A 49 8.00 -14.04 -13.33
N ALA A 50 7.45 -14.91 -12.47
CA ALA A 50 6.44 -15.87 -12.88
C ALA A 50 5.10 -15.19 -13.21
N THR A 51 4.65 -14.25 -12.38
CA THR A 51 3.39 -13.52 -12.61
C THR A 51 3.48 -12.60 -13.82
N ALA A 52 4.55 -11.82 -13.95
CA ALA A 52 4.77 -10.96 -15.12
C ALA A 52 4.87 -11.78 -16.40
N GLY A 53 5.60 -12.89 -16.36
CA GLY A 53 5.71 -13.81 -17.49
C GLY A 53 4.37 -14.41 -17.89
N ALA A 54 3.48 -14.71 -16.93
CA ALA A 54 2.13 -15.19 -17.22
C ALA A 54 1.25 -14.10 -17.82
N LEU A 55 1.24 -12.90 -17.25
CA LEU A 55 0.49 -11.75 -17.76
C LEU A 55 0.92 -11.40 -19.19
N ARG A 56 2.22 -11.17 -19.40
CA ARG A 56 2.74 -10.78 -20.72
C ARG A 56 2.56 -11.84 -21.81
N ARG A 57 2.40 -13.12 -21.45
CA ARG A 57 2.06 -14.17 -22.44
C ARG A 57 0.64 -14.07 -22.98
N HIS A 58 -0.30 -13.62 -22.15
CA HIS A 58 -1.71 -13.51 -22.51
C HIS A 58 -2.11 -12.10 -22.90
N ASP A 59 -1.34 -11.11 -22.45
CA ASP A 59 -1.64 -9.71 -22.62
C ASP A 59 -0.34 -8.87 -22.62
N ALA A 60 0.34 -8.85 -23.76
CA ALA A 60 1.65 -8.22 -23.90
C ALA A 60 1.60 -6.69 -23.98
N ASP A 61 0.45 -6.13 -24.37
CA ASP A 61 0.28 -4.71 -24.66
C ASP A 61 -0.23 -3.88 -23.46
N HIS A 62 -0.57 -4.55 -22.35
CA HIS A 62 -1.06 -3.90 -21.13
C HIS A 62 -0.02 -3.86 -20.01
N LEU A 63 -0.17 -2.87 -19.13
CA LEU A 63 0.73 -2.63 -17.99
C LEU A 63 0.52 -3.68 -16.88
N VAL A 64 1.61 -4.13 -16.28
CA VAL A 64 1.61 -4.91 -15.04
C VAL A 64 1.62 -3.96 -13.84
N LEU A 65 0.50 -3.88 -13.12
CA LEU A 65 0.25 -2.90 -12.05
C LEU A 65 0.70 -3.38 -10.64
N GLY A 66 1.67 -4.29 -10.56
CA GLY A 66 2.23 -4.77 -9.30
C GLY A 66 1.28 -5.69 -8.53
N CYS A 67 1.35 -5.63 -7.19
CA CYS A 67 0.64 -6.58 -6.31
C CYS A 67 -0.06 -5.92 -5.10
N ARG A 68 -0.31 -4.61 -5.14
CA ARG A 68 -1.14 -3.88 -4.16
C ARG A 68 -0.69 -4.09 -2.71
N PHE A 69 0.53 -3.67 -2.39
CA PHE A 69 1.09 -3.86 -1.04
C PHE A 69 0.21 -3.21 0.05
N ALA A 70 -0.19 -3.98 1.06
CA ALA A 70 -0.95 -3.44 2.19
C ALA A 70 -0.10 -2.59 3.14
N GLN A 71 1.21 -2.85 3.19
CA GLN A 71 2.23 -2.14 3.96
C GLN A 71 3.55 -2.16 3.17
N PRO A 72 4.45 -1.19 3.37
CA PRO A 72 5.77 -1.20 2.74
C PRO A 72 6.48 -2.54 3.01
N PRO A 73 6.83 -3.31 1.97
CA PRO A 73 7.58 -4.53 2.15
C PRO A 73 9.06 -4.21 2.34
N GLY A 74 9.86 -5.20 2.76
CA GLY A 74 11.31 -5.00 2.89
C GLY A 74 12.02 -4.82 1.54
N ASP A 75 13.22 -4.24 1.59
CA ASP A 75 14.03 -3.85 0.42
C ASP A 75 14.20 -4.96 -0.63
N ALA A 76 14.37 -6.21 -0.18
CA ALA A 76 14.54 -7.35 -1.09
C ALA A 76 13.31 -7.61 -1.97
N VAL A 77 12.11 -7.28 -1.48
CA VAL A 77 10.85 -7.39 -2.23
C VAL A 77 10.67 -6.19 -3.14
N LEU A 78 10.93 -4.97 -2.65
CA LEU A 78 10.86 -3.75 -3.48
C LEU A 78 11.83 -3.82 -4.66
N ALA A 79 13.07 -4.27 -4.43
CA ALA A 79 14.08 -4.43 -5.47
C ALA A 79 13.70 -5.48 -6.54
N ALA A 80 12.75 -6.37 -6.26
CA ALA A 80 12.20 -7.31 -7.24
C ALA A 80 10.90 -6.82 -7.90
N CYS A 81 10.23 -5.83 -7.32
CA CYS A 81 9.00 -5.21 -7.82
C CYS A 81 9.33 -4.02 -8.74
N VAL A 82 10.09 -4.29 -9.80
CA VAL A 82 10.60 -3.26 -10.73
C VAL A 82 10.46 -3.71 -12.19
N TYR A 83 10.72 -2.81 -13.13
CA TYR A 83 10.77 -3.15 -14.56
C TYR A 83 11.89 -4.18 -14.85
N PRO A 84 11.66 -5.18 -15.73
CA PRO A 84 10.50 -5.39 -16.59
C PRO A 84 9.37 -6.23 -15.99
N GLN A 85 9.51 -6.70 -14.74
CA GLN A 85 8.48 -7.53 -14.12
C GLN A 85 7.22 -6.73 -13.80
N VAL A 86 7.37 -5.48 -13.39
CA VAL A 86 6.27 -4.58 -13.02
C VAL A 86 6.47 -3.25 -13.74
N ASP A 87 5.38 -2.65 -14.22
CA ASP A 87 5.41 -1.34 -14.87
C ASP A 87 4.99 -0.21 -13.91
N VAL A 88 4.15 -0.54 -12.92
CA VAL A 88 3.70 0.38 -11.86
C VAL A 88 3.65 -0.34 -10.51
N VAL A 89 4.29 0.22 -9.48
CA VAL A 89 4.20 -0.30 -8.11
C VAL A 89 2.93 0.23 -7.48
N SER A 90 2.07 -0.68 -6.99
CA SER A 90 0.81 -0.34 -6.34
C SER A 90 0.82 -0.68 -4.85
N TRP A 91 0.19 0.17 -4.05
CA TRP A 91 0.01 -0.04 -2.62
C TRP A 91 -1.31 0.49 -2.11
N HIS A 92 -1.74 0.01 -0.95
CA HIS A 92 -2.86 0.51 -0.19
C HIS A 92 -2.38 1.49 0.88
N CYS A 93 -3.04 2.64 0.96
CA CYS A 93 -2.86 3.55 2.08
C CYS A 93 -4.18 3.74 2.79
N HIS A 94 -4.15 3.53 4.10
CA HIS A 94 -5.31 3.45 4.97
C HIS A 94 -5.32 4.56 6.02
N GLY A 95 -4.42 5.55 5.91
CA GLY A 95 -4.27 6.63 6.86
C GLY A 95 -3.76 7.94 6.23
N PRO A 96 -3.58 8.99 7.04
CA PRO A 96 -3.14 10.31 6.57
C PRO A 96 -1.65 10.37 6.18
N ASP A 97 -0.90 9.29 6.42
CA ASP A 97 0.53 9.09 6.18
C ASP A 97 0.87 8.79 4.70
N PHE A 98 0.02 9.22 3.76
CA PHE A 98 0.17 8.94 2.34
C PHE A 98 1.53 9.39 1.77
N ALA A 99 1.90 10.65 2.01
CA ALA A 99 3.12 11.21 1.44
C ALA A 99 4.36 10.46 1.94
N GLU A 100 4.42 10.17 3.24
CA GLU A 100 5.51 9.41 3.84
C GLU A 100 5.62 8.01 3.25
N GLN A 101 4.50 7.30 3.08
CA GLN A 101 4.52 5.99 2.43
C GLN A 101 4.94 6.08 0.96
N ALA A 102 4.48 7.09 0.23
CA ALA A 102 4.86 7.31 -1.17
C ALA A 102 6.38 7.48 -1.32
N GLU A 103 7.04 8.21 -0.42
CA GLU A 103 8.49 8.38 -0.42
C GLU A 103 9.22 7.05 -0.21
N VAL A 104 8.76 6.20 0.73
CA VAL A 104 9.36 4.86 0.95
C VAL A 104 9.35 4.03 -0.34
N TYR A 105 8.24 4.04 -1.07
CA TYR A 105 8.16 3.33 -2.35
C TYR A 105 8.98 4.01 -3.45
N ALA A 106 9.01 5.35 -3.49
CA ALA A 106 9.73 6.11 -4.50
C ALA A 106 11.24 5.89 -4.38
N GLU A 107 11.79 5.97 -3.17
CA GLU A 107 13.20 5.70 -2.87
C GLU A 107 13.56 4.23 -3.10
N GLY A 108 12.68 3.31 -2.67
CA GLY A 108 12.97 1.87 -2.70
C GLY A 108 12.85 1.22 -4.08
N ALA A 109 11.96 1.71 -4.95
CA ALA A 109 11.70 1.12 -6.27
C ALA A 109 12.19 1.98 -7.45
N GLY A 110 12.16 3.31 -7.33
CA GLY A 110 12.44 4.21 -8.47
C GLY A 110 11.45 4.07 -9.63
N MET A 111 10.22 3.62 -9.35
CA MET A 111 9.19 3.27 -10.34
C MET A 111 7.98 4.21 -10.28
N PRO A 112 7.16 4.29 -11.34
CA PRO A 112 5.82 4.86 -11.26
C PRO A 112 5.00 4.17 -10.16
N LEU A 113 4.24 4.97 -9.42
CA LEU A 113 3.50 4.58 -8.23
C LEU A 113 1.99 4.77 -8.41
N MET A 114 1.18 3.81 -7.98
CA MET A 114 -0.28 3.93 -7.96
C MET A 114 -0.87 3.65 -6.57
N LEU A 115 -1.60 4.62 -6.04
CA LEU A 115 -2.37 4.43 -4.82
C LEU A 115 -3.61 3.58 -5.14
N THR A 116 -3.83 2.52 -4.39
CA THR A 116 -4.99 1.64 -4.58
C THR A 116 -5.82 1.56 -3.32
N ALA A 117 -7.12 1.37 -3.49
CA ALA A 117 -8.11 1.28 -2.42
C ALA A 117 -8.04 2.38 -1.34
N PHE A 118 -7.96 3.64 -1.77
CA PHE A 118 -8.11 4.77 -0.87
C PHE A 118 -9.55 4.90 -0.37
N GLY A 119 -9.74 5.19 0.91
CA GLY A 119 -11.06 5.44 1.49
C GLY A 119 -10.96 5.99 2.90
N LEU A 120 -11.99 6.73 3.32
CA LEU A 120 -12.02 7.39 4.63
C LEU A 120 -12.53 6.47 5.74
N SER A 121 -13.22 5.38 5.40
CA SER A 121 -13.85 4.47 6.36
C SER A 121 -12.84 3.62 7.16
N ASN A 122 -11.57 3.60 6.74
CA ASN A 122 -10.54 2.81 7.43
C ASN A 122 -10.36 3.27 8.89
N GLU A 123 -10.14 2.30 9.77
CA GLU A 123 -9.99 2.53 11.20
C GLU A 123 -8.93 3.58 11.52
N ARG A 124 -7.79 3.67 10.79
CA ARG A 124 -6.76 4.69 11.09
C ARG A 124 -7.24 6.13 10.86
N PHE A 125 -8.18 6.36 9.93
CA PHE A 125 -8.87 7.65 9.81
C PHE A 125 -9.89 7.88 10.94
N ARG A 126 -10.49 6.81 11.47
CA ARG A 126 -11.51 6.87 12.54
C ARG A 126 -10.91 7.01 13.95
N THR A 127 -9.72 6.47 14.18
CA THR A 127 -9.10 6.30 15.51
C THR A 127 -7.89 7.18 15.77
N ALA A 128 -7.44 8.01 14.81
CA ALA A 128 -6.41 9.02 15.04
C ALA A 128 -6.76 9.83 16.32
N SER A 129 -5.97 9.64 17.39
CA SER A 129 -6.30 10.01 18.78
C SER A 129 -6.74 11.46 18.96
N PHE A 130 -7.74 11.73 19.82
CA PHE A 130 -8.08 13.12 20.20
C PHE A 130 -8.63 13.28 21.62
N GLU A 131 -8.18 14.35 22.29
CA GLU A 131 -8.88 14.96 23.41
C GLU A 131 -9.97 15.91 22.88
N VAL A 132 -11.23 15.65 23.24
CA VAL A 132 -12.36 16.52 22.86
C VAL A 132 -12.51 17.63 23.90
N LYS A 133 -12.20 18.89 23.55
CA LYS A 133 -12.64 20.05 24.34
C LYS A 133 -13.19 21.21 23.52
N SER A 134 -12.75 21.42 22.28
CA SER A 134 -13.40 22.26 21.24
C SER A 134 -12.64 22.10 19.92
N GLY A 135 -13.33 21.84 18.81
CA GLY A 135 -12.66 21.61 17.51
C GLY A 135 -13.56 20.92 16.47
N PRO A 136 -13.03 20.66 15.25
CA PRO A 136 -13.81 20.06 14.18
C PRO A 136 -14.43 18.72 14.58
N THR A 137 -15.51 18.31 13.93
CA THR A 137 -16.09 16.98 14.14
C THR A 137 -15.16 15.88 13.60
N ARG A 138 -15.44 14.61 13.92
CA ARG A 138 -14.69 13.47 13.38
C ARG A 138 -14.76 13.45 11.84
N LEU A 139 -15.95 13.66 11.27
CA LEU A 139 -16.17 13.69 9.82
C LEU A 139 -15.38 14.83 9.16
N GLU A 140 -15.44 16.04 9.72
CA GLU A 140 -14.70 17.20 9.18
C GLU A 140 -13.18 16.94 9.14
N ARG A 141 -12.63 16.28 10.17
CA ARG A 141 -11.21 15.88 10.17
C ARG A 141 -10.93 14.82 9.12
N MET A 142 -11.75 13.77 9.03
CA MET A 142 -11.57 12.71 8.01
C MET A 142 -11.56 13.30 6.60
N LEU A 143 -12.50 14.20 6.29
CA LEU A 143 -12.57 14.89 5.01
C LEU A 143 -11.35 15.80 4.76
N ARG A 144 -10.91 16.55 5.77
CA ARG A 144 -9.71 17.39 5.69
C ARG A 144 -8.45 16.56 5.44
N ASP A 145 -8.27 15.50 6.22
CA ASP A 145 -7.08 14.64 6.17
C ASP A 145 -7.06 13.83 4.88
N GLY A 146 -8.22 13.35 4.42
CA GLY A 146 -8.38 12.72 3.12
C GLY A 146 -8.08 13.65 1.96
N ARG A 147 -8.56 14.91 2.02
CA ARG A 147 -8.21 15.95 1.04
C ARG A 147 -6.71 16.21 1.00
N LYS A 148 -6.07 16.30 2.16
CA LYS A 148 -4.61 16.49 2.26
C LYS A 148 -3.87 15.32 1.62
N ALA A 149 -4.27 14.09 1.94
CA ALA A 149 -3.66 12.87 1.41
C ALA A 149 -3.79 12.77 -0.12
N LEU A 150 -5.01 12.94 -0.67
CA LEU A 150 -5.23 12.89 -2.11
C LEU A 150 -4.53 14.05 -2.85
N THR A 151 -4.51 15.25 -2.27
CA THR A 151 -3.77 16.37 -2.87
C THR A 151 -2.28 16.07 -2.93
N ALA A 152 -1.71 15.48 -1.87
CA ALA A 152 -0.31 15.05 -1.85
C ALA A 152 -0.05 13.96 -2.90
N ALA A 153 -0.95 12.99 -3.04
CA ALA A 153 -0.88 11.97 -4.09
C ALA A 153 -0.85 12.56 -5.49
N CYS A 154 -1.72 13.53 -5.78
CA CYS A 154 -1.72 14.21 -7.09
C CYS A 154 -0.47 15.06 -7.34
N GLY A 155 0.20 15.54 -6.29
CA GLY A 155 1.44 16.32 -6.40
C GLY A 155 2.68 15.46 -6.62
N HIS A 156 2.74 14.29 -5.99
CA HIS A 156 3.97 13.50 -5.84
C HIS A 156 4.61 13.06 -7.18
N PRO A 157 5.93 13.28 -7.42
CA PRO A 157 6.64 13.01 -8.68
C PRO A 157 6.41 11.60 -9.24
N ALA A 158 6.50 10.59 -8.40
CA ALA A 158 6.35 9.20 -8.83
C ALA A 158 4.89 8.72 -8.97
N VAL A 159 3.89 9.43 -8.40
CA VAL A 159 2.51 8.94 -8.40
C VAL A 159 1.81 9.25 -9.73
N VAL A 160 1.24 8.22 -10.35
CA VAL A 160 0.56 8.31 -11.65
C VAL A 160 -0.96 8.17 -11.57
N GLY A 161 -1.50 7.79 -10.41
CA GLY A 161 -2.95 7.69 -10.22
C GLY A 161 -3.33 7.20 -8.84
N TYR A 162 -4.64 7.25 -8.57
CA TYR A 162 -5.25 6.65 -7.38
C TYR A 162 -6.56 5.94 -7.72
N GLU A 163 -6.94 4.97 -6.89
CA GLU A 163 -8.21 4.24 -6.95
C GLU A 163 -8.95 4.41 -5.62
N TRP A 164 -10.24 4.75 -5.67
CA TRP A 164 -11.12 4.74 -4.50
C TRP A 164 -11.56 3.31 -4.18
N ALA A 165 -11.57 2.93 -2.89
CA ALA A 165 -11.67 1.56 -2.42
C ALA A 165 -12.89 0.79 -2.91
N ARG A 166 -14.04 1.44 -3.01
CA ARG A 166 -15.21 0.76 -3.56
C ARG A 166 -16.26 1.71 -4.09
N TRP A 167 -17.03 1.20 -5.03
CA TRP A 167 -18.18 1.91 -5.59
C TRP A 167 -19.29 2.11 -4.54
N ALA A 168 -19.72 1.05 -3.86
CA ALA A 168 -20.87 1.08 -2.94
C ALA A 168 -20.51 0.66 -1.50
N ASP A 169 -21.22 1.20 -0.52
CA ASP A 169 -21.15 0.81 0.90
C ASP A 169 -21.42 -0.70 1.12
N GLU A 170 -20.88 -1.25 2.21
CA GLU A 170 -21.30 -2.57 2.72
C GLU A 170 -22.64 -2.51 3.49
N ALA A 171 -23.27 -3.67 3.68
CA ALA A 171 -24.61 -3.75 4.24
C ALA A 171 -24.71 -3.26 5.70
N ASP A 172 -23.60 -3.29 6.45
CA ASP A 172 -23.50 -2.83 7.83
C ASP A 172 -22.90 -1.42 7.97
N GLU A 173 -22.56 -0.78 6.85
CA GLU A 173 -22.06 0.58 6.83
C GLU A 173 -23.21 1.60 6.84
N VAL A 174 -23.03 2.69 7.60
CA VAL A 174 -24.06 3.71 7.80
C VAL A 174 -23.50 5.09 7.45
N PRO A 175 -24.21 5.89 6.63
CA PRO A 175 -23.83 7.27 6.34
C PRO A 175 -23.67 8.10 7.63
N PRO A 176 -22.71 9.03 7.71
CA PRO A 176 -21.75 9.43 6.68
C PRO A 176 -20.40 8.67 6.76
N PHE A 177 -20.39 7.47 7.37
CA PHE A 177 -19.18 6.71 7.66
C PHE A 177 -19.00 5.48 6.74
N GLY A 178 -19.82 5.37 5.70
CA GLY A 178 -19.66 4.35 4.67
C GLY A 178 -18.38 4.53 3.85
N ALA A 179 -17.98 3.48 3.14
CA ALA A 179 -16.76 3.42 2.34
C ALA A 179 -16.98 3.71 0.85
N GLY A 180 -18.21 3.62 0.36
CA GLY A 180 -18.59 3.76 -1.05
C GLY A 180 -18.66 5.19 -1.53
N LEU A 181 -18.70 5.36 -2.85
CA LEU A 181 -19.15 6.60 -3.50
C LEU A 181 -20.68 6.67 -3.59
N VAL A 182 -21.35 5.53 -3.44
CA VAL A 182 -22.79 5.41 -3.26
C VAL A 182 -23.11 4.59 -2.02
N HIS A 183 -24.25 4.90 -1.41
CA HIS A 183 -24.79 4.14 -0.28
C HIS A 183 -25.42 2.83 -0.75
N VAL A 184 -25.76 1.95 0.21
CA VAL A 184 -26.39 0.64 -0.07
C VAL A 184 -27.74 0.76 -0.80
N ASP A 185 -28.40 1.91 -0.71
CA ASP A 185 -29.65 2.24 -1.40
C ASP A 185 -29.44 3.00 -2.71
N ASP A 186 -28.22 2.96 -3.27
CA ASP A 186 -27.80 3.58 -4.54
C ASP A 186 -27.88 5.12 -4.56
N ARG A 187 -28.10 5.75 -3.39
CA ARG A 187 -27.98 7.21 -3.26
C ARG A 187 -26.52 7.63 -3.20
N GLU A 188 -26.24 8.81 -3.74
CA GLU A 188 -24.92 9.43 -3.72
C GLU A 188 -24.42 9.63 -2.28
N ALA A 189 -23.17 9.22 -2.01
CA ALA A 189 -22.46 9.55 -0.78
C ALA A 189 -21.75 10.90 -0.94
N VAL A 190 -22.51 11.99 -0.75
CA VAL A 190 -22.10 13.37 -1.04
C VAL A 190 -20.80 13.75 -0.33
N GLU A 191 -20.58 13.25 0.90
CA GLU A 191 -19.35 13.47 1.67
C GLU A 191 -18.09 12.99 0.93
N HIS A 192 -18.20 11.93 0.12
CA HIS A 192 -17.08 11.35 -0.63
C HIS A 192 -17.03 11.89 -2.06
N THR A 193 -18.17 11.98 -2.74
CA THR A 193 -18.21 12.43 -4.14
C THR A 193 -17.81 13.89 -4.29
N GLU A 194 -18.20 14.79 -3.38
CA GLU A 194 -17.75 16.18 -3.42
C GLU A 194 -16.24 16.30 -3.23
N LEU A 195 -15.67 15.51 -2.30
CA LEU A 195 -14.22 15.47 -2.08
C LEU A 195 -13.48 15.03 -3.35
N VAL A 196 -13.89 13.88 -3.91
CA VAL A 196 -13.28 13.29 -5.11
C VAL A 196 -13.43 14.19 -6.32
N ALA A 197 -14.61 14.79 -6.53
CA ALA A 197 -14.85 15.72 -7.63
C ALA A 197 -13.94 16.95 -7.55
N GLN A 198 -13.78 17.53 -6.36
CA GLN A 198 -12.91 18.69 -6.16
C GLN A 198 -11.42 18.37 -6.37
N ILE A 199 -10.97 17.18 -5.97
CA ILE A 199 -9.61 16.70 -6.22
C ILE A 199 -9.38 16.50 -7.72
N ASN A 200 -10.27 15.75 -8.38
CA ASN A 200 -10.14 15.42 -9.81
C ASN A 200 -10.13 16.67 -10.69
N ALA A 201 -10.98 17.67 -10.39
CA ALA A 201 -11.03 18.94 -11.11
C ALA A 201 -9.70 19.73 -11.06
N ARG A 202 -8.79 19.42 -10.13
CA ARG A 202 -7.54 20.15 -9.90
C ARG A 202 -6.29 19.29 -10.02
N ALA A 203 -6.41 17.98 -10.24
CA ALA A 203 -5.32 17.02 -10.15
C ALA A 203 -4.13 17.40 -11.04
N GLU A 204 -4.37 17.68 -12.32
CA GLU A 204 -3.33 18.11 -13.26
C GLU A 204 -2.70 19.46 -12.87
N GLY A 205 -3.52 20.38 -12.36
CA GLY A 205 -3.04 21.68 -11.90
C GLY A 205 -2.14 21.57 -10.66
N VAL A 206 -2.47 20.67 -9.73
CA VAL A 206 -1.62 20.35 -8.56
C VAL A 206 -0.29 19.77 -9.04
N ARG A 207 -0.34 18.77 -9.92
CA ARG A 207 0.82 18.11 -10.52
C ARG A 207 1.78 19.08 -11.20
N ARG A 208 1.23 20.01 -11.99
CA ARG A 208 2.02 21.00 -12.74
C ARG A 208 2.70 22.01 -11.82
N ARG A 209 2.00 22.46 -10.76
CA ARG A 209 2.58 23.39 -9.76
C ARG A 209 3.70 22.76 -8.95
N SER A 210 3.53 21.51 -8.49
CA SER A 210 4.57 20.76 -7.78
C SER A 210 5.89 20.71 -8.55
N ARG A 211 5.83 20.45 -9.87
CA ARG A 211 7.00 20.48 -10.75
C ARG A 211 7.68 21.85 -10.83
N GLU A 212 6.92 22.94 -10.80
CA GLU A 212 7.46 24.31 -10.83
C GLU A 212 8.12 24.71 -9.51
N THR A 213 7.60 24.23 -8.38
CA THR A 213 8.11 24.54 -7.05
C THR A 213 9.28 23.68 -6.60
N GLY A 214 9.66 22.64 -7.36
CA GLY A 214 10.71 21.69 -6.98
C GLY A 214 10.36 20.84 -5.75
N VAL A 215 9.06 20.70 -5.47
CA VAL A 215 8.48 19.88 -4.39
C VAL A 215 7.53 18.89 -5.02
#